data_AF-A0A2H5FNI6-F1
#
_entry.id   AF-A0A2H5FNI6-F1
#
_cell.length_a   1.000
_cell.length_b   1.000
_cell.length_c   1.000
_cell.angle_alpha   90.00
_cell.angle_beta   90.00
_cell.angle_gamma   90.00
#
_symmetry.space_group_name_H-M   'P 1'
#
loop_
_entity.id
_entity.type
_entity.pdbx_description
1 polymer ?
#
loop_
_entity_poly.entity_id
_entity_poly.type
_entity_poly.pdbx_seq_one_letter_code
_entity_poly.pdbx_strand_id
1 'polypeptide(L)' 'MLTGVFIFLVIAIVSGYLGYKGTDPTVIRNAKMVFYISSIVFFILLITYFFYPAAPPPPAVPKNPLV' A
#
# COMPACT_ATOMS: atom_id res chain seq x y z
N MET A 1 -1.91 7.96 0.11
CA MET A 1 -1.98 6.83 -0.86
C MET A 1 -0.62 6.21 -1.11
N LEU A 2 0.38 6.95 -1.59
CA LEU A 2 1.72 6.41 -1.88
C LEU A 2 2.41 5.78 -0.65
N THR A 3 2.31 6.41 0.52
CA THR A 3 2.87 5.86 1.78
C THR A 3 2.28 4.49 2.12
N GLY A 4 0.97 4.29 1.89
CA GLY A 4 0.32 2.99 2.10
C GLY A 4 0.81 1.92 1.13
N VAL A 5 0.97 2.28 -0.15
CA VAL A 5 1.55 1.41 -1.19
C VAL A 5 2.95 0.93 -0.75
N PHE A 6 3.81 1.84 -0.27
CA PHE A 6 5.15 1.47 0.19
C PHE A 6 5.13 0.57 1.43
N ILE A 7 4.26 0.83 2.41
CA ILE A 7 4.16 0.01 3.62
C ILE A 7 3.76 -1.43 3.28
N PHE A 8 2.72 -1.61 2.45
CA PHE A 8 2.28 -2.94 2.05
C PHE A 8 3.29 -3.68 1.17
N LEU A 9 4.07 -2.96 0.35
CA LEU A 9 5.18 -3.53 -0.41
C LEU A 9 6.25 -4.11 0.51
N VAL A 10 6.67 -3.35 1.52
CA VAL A 10 7.70 -3.79 2.49
C VAL A 10 7.22 -5.01 3.26
N ILE A 11 5.97 -5.02 3.74
CA ILE A 11 5.38 -6.17 4.44
C ILE A 11 5.35 -7.41 3.53
N ALA A 12 4.96 -7.27 2.26
CA ALA A 12 4.95 -8.38 1.31
C ALA A 12 6.36 -8.94 1.07
N ILE A 13 7.37 -8.07 0.90
CA ILE A 13 8.77 -8.51 0.71
C ILE A 13 9.28 -9.23 1.95
N VAL A 14 9.02 -8.69 3.15
CA VAL A 14 9.46 -9.28 4.42
C VAL A 14 8.76 -10.61 4.69
N SER A 15 7.46 -10.71 4.46
CA SER A 15 6.72 -11.97 4.67
C SER A 15 7.10 -13.03 3.64
N GLY A 16 7.38 -12.63 2.40
CA GLY A 16 7.95 -13.52 1.38
C GLY A 16 9.35 -14.01 1.77
N TYR A 17 10.22 -13.12 2.23
CA TYR A 17 11.59 -13.49 2.61
C TYR A 17 11.65 -14.40 3.85
N LEU A 18 10.84 -14.12 4.87
CA LEU A 18 10.81 -14.89 6.13
C LEU A 18 9.97 -16.16 6.04
N GLY A 19 8.87 -16.14 5.28
CA GLY A 19 7.87 -17.21 5.23
C GLY A 19 8.33 -18.53 4.62
N TYR A 20 9.46 -18.54 3.90
CA TYR A 20 9.96 -19.73 3.20
C TYR A 20 11.12 -20.45 3.91
N LYS A 21 11.56 -19.99 5.09
CA LYS A 21 12.72 -20.59 5.79
C LYS A 21 12.39 -21.40 7.05
N GLY A 22 11.12 -21.52 7.43
CA GLY A 22 10.71 -22.33 8.59
C GLY A 22 10.57 -23.82 8.26
N THR A 23 10.85 -24.71 9.22
CA THR A 23 10.57 -26.15 9.11
C THR A 23 9.15 -26.52 9.50
N ASP A 24 8.43 -25.62 10.19
CA ASP A 24 7.05 -25.83 10.62
C ASP A 24 6.05 -25.47 9.49
N PRO A 25 5.28 -26.45 9.00
CA PRO A 25 4.31 -26.24 7.92
C PRO A 25 3.16 -25.28 8.28
N THR A 26 2.84 -25.14 9.57
CA THR A 26 1.79 -24.20 10.04
C THR A 26 2.25 -22.75 9.89
N VAL A 27 3.51 -22.48 10.22
CA VAL A 27 4.11 -21.14 10.13
C VAL A 27 4.23 -20.71 8.67
N ILE A 28 4.63 -21.62 7.78
CA ILE A 28 4.68 -21.38 6.32
C ILE A 28 3.30 -21.03 5.78
N ARG A 29 2.25 -21.76 6.20
CA ARG A 29 0.87 -21.53 5.74
C ARG A 29 0.38 -20.14 6.12
N ASN A 30 0.65 -19.72 7.36
CA ASN A 30 0.27 -18.39 7.85
C ASN A 30 1.04 -17.28 7.14
N ALA A 31 2.36 -17.44 6.94
CA ALA A 31 3.18 -16.47 6.21
C ALA A 31 2.73 -16.31 4.75
N LYS A 32 2.33 -17.40 4.09
CA LYS A 32 1.70 -17.36 2.75
C LYS A 32 0.39 -16.58 2.76
N MET A 33 -0.49 -16.80 3.74
CA MET A 33 -1.74 -16.04 3.84
C MET A 33 -1.49 -14.54 3.99
N VAL A 34 -0.56 -14.15 4.88
CA VAL A 34 -0.18 -12.74 5.07
C VAL A 34 0.42 -12.14 3.81
N PHE A 35 1.24 -12.90 3.08
CA PHE A 35 1.81 -12.50 1.80
C PHE A 35 0.70 -12.20 0.78
N TYR A 36 -0.22 -13.14 0.55
CA TYR A 36 -1.29 -12.97 -0.42
C TYR A 36 -2.19 -11.78 -0.10
N ILE A 37 -2.60 -11.62 1.17
CA ILE A 37 -3.44 -10.49 1.59
C ILE A 37 -2.70 -9.17 1.37
N SER A 38 -1.44 -9.08 1.79
CA SER A 38 -0.64 -7.86 1.62
C SER A 38 -0.40 -7.53 0.15
N SER A 39 -0.14 -8.52 -0.70
CA SER A 39 0.00 -8.32 -2.14
C SER A 39 -1.29 -7.85 -2.79
N ILE A 40 -2.46 -8.42 -2.44
CA ILE A 40 -3.75 -7.98 -2.98
C ILE A 40 -4.01 -6.52 -2.61
N VAL A 41 -3.82 -6.15 -1.34
CA VAL A 41 -4.01 -4.77 -0.86
C VAL A 41 -3.02 -3.82 -1.53
N PHE A 42 -1.77 -4.23 -1.69
CA PHE A 42 -0.76 -3.48 -2.43
C PHE A 42 -1.20 -3.18 -3.86
N PHE A 43 -1.65 -4.20 -4.62
CA PHE A 43 -2.09 -4.01 -6.00
C PHE A 43 -3.32 -3.11 -6.10
N ILE A 44 -4.29 -3.24 -5.20
CA ILE A 44 -5.45 -2.34 -5.16
C ILE A 44 -5.00 -0.90 -4.92
N LEU A 45 -4.14 -0.66 -3.94
CA LEU A 45 -3.62 0.68 -3.65
C LEU A 45 -2.79 1.24 -4.80
N LEU A 46 -1.99 0.40 -5.46
CA LEU A 46 -1.17 0.76 -6.60
C LEU A 46 -2.03 1.19 -7.79
N ILE A 47 -3.03 0.39 -8.15
CA ILE A 47 -4.01 0.72 -9.19
C ILE A 47 -4.71 2.03 -8.82
N THR A 48 -5.21 2.15 -7.59
CA THR A 48 -5.91 3.37 -7.18
C THR A 48 -4.98 4.60 -7.29
N TYR A 49 -3.70 4.47 -6.94
CA TYR A 49 -2.73 5.55 -7.07
C TYR A 49 -2.50 6.00 -8.53
N PHE A 50 -2.43 5.06 -9.48
CA PHE A 50 -2.22 5.39 -10.90
C PHE A 50 -3.48 5.91 -11.60
N PHE A 51 -4.65 5.37 -11.27
CA PHE A 51 -5.90 5.67 -11.98
C PHE A 51 -6.76 6.76 -11.34
N TYR A 52 -6.51 7.11 -10.06
CA TYR A 52 -7.24 8.14 -9.33
C TYR A 52 -6.27 9.17 -8.73
N PRO A 53 -5.65 10.02 -9.56
CA PRO A 53 -4.82 11.11 -9.07
C PRO A 53 -5.64 12.05 -8.18
N ALA A 54 -5.00 12.57 -7.13
CA ALA A 54 -5.64 13.49 -6.20
C ALA A 54 -6.24 14.70 -6.95
N ALA A 55 -7.46 15.08 -6.57
CA ALA A 55 -8.13 16.24 -7.15
C ALA A 55 -7.24 17.49 -7.02
N PRO A 56 -7.22 18.37 -8.04
CA PRO A 56 -6.44 19.60 -7.96
C PRO A 56 -6.85 20.41 -6.72
N PRO A 57 -5.91 21.14 -6.10
CA PRO A 57 -6.24 22.05 -5.01
C PRO A 57 -7.37 22.99 -5.45
N PRO A 58 -8.32 23.32 -4.57
CA PRO A 58 -9.31 24.35 -4.86
C PRO A 58 -8.61 25.61 -5.38
N PRO A 59 -9.15 26.28 -6.41
CA PRO A 59 -8.60 27.54 -6.89
C PRO A 59 -8.36 28.47 -5.72
N ALA A 60 -7.14 28.99 -5.59
CA ALA A 60 -6.82 29.96 -4.57
C ALA A 60 -7.77 31.15 -4.77
N VAL A 61 -8.75 31.32 -3.87
CA VAL A 61 -9.62 32.49 -3.88
C VAL A 61 -8.70 33.69 -3.69
N PRO A 62 -8.60 34.61 -4.67
CA PRO A 62 -7.80 35.80 -4.49
C PRO A 62 -8.31 36.51 -3.24
N LYS A 63 -7.47 36.62 -2.22
CA LYS A 63 -7.81 37.35 -1.00
C LYS A 63 -7.95 38.81 -1.42
N ASN A 64 -9.18 39.29 -1.58
CA ASN A 64 -9.43 40.66 -2.00
C ASN A 64 -8.77 41.59 -0.98
N PRO A 65 -7.76 42.40 -1.36
CA PRO A 65 -7.02 43.23 -0.42
C PRO A 65 -7.82 44.45 0.08
N LEU A 66 -9.11 44.53 -0.25
CA LEU A 66 -10.00 45.68 0.00
C LEU A 66 -11.23 45.33 0.85
N VAL A 67 -11.30 44.13 1.45
CA VAL A 67 -12.35 43.70 2.40
C VAL A 67 -11.71 43.13 3.66
#